data_AF-A0A380FWV2-F1
#
_entry.id   AF-A0A380FWV2-F1
#
_cell.length_a   1.000
_cell.length_b   1.000
_cell.length_c   1.000
_cell.angle_alpha   90.00
_cell.angle_beta   90.00
_cell.angle_gamma   90.00
#
_symmetry.space_group_name_H-M   'P 1'
#
loop_
_entity.id
_entity.type
_entity.pdbx_description
1 polymer ?
#
loop_
_entity_poly.entity_id
_entity_poly.type
_entity_poly.pdbx_seq_one_letter_code
_entity_poly.pdbx_strand_id
1 'polypeptide(L)'
;MTEEVNYFWLNCGYTRWNHNEPLVGQTTLFESGAQFNPTQGFRAFKKAKPGDQVIFYQVQTDTGLLGIGEIISVQTGAQNKIRVEFEFNEELKPLTTDYLKRSEALEFRMNNMRETLINQLTKDEYDLIIALGKGQEKLPRYFFLSETETFEPGEYYTIYTHTYNGIKRNGYHFYNQLEVGDNLIFYNKNKEQSVVGIGEVSRHIHEKPPIAGRTNSTAIEIYYEKNITPVTLGALNKHPKLKNLYFLQENAKQAIASLSQTQYDAILEMSENDGIKSPFETIRKTEFATDANEETIKPFILLVVDKREEGLKAANNLLQKTNANPVITSGHPDFTEDMLYGKYLPNETGALYYREGFITQLMPKNDKSYLVIDNFNRIDPDVFQTYINVLEGYEVTLPRYNKDGNMVKWSRNKDSFYHFNPNWHIIGVTYERLEDIKLKYSAQFLKYTRIVKVNHD
;
A
#
# COMPACT_ATOMS: atom_id res chain seq x y z
N MET A 1 3.26 12.88 43.11
CA MET A 1 2.93 13.36 41.75
C MET A 1 4.20 13.20 40.95
N THR A 2 4.33 12.15 40.15
CA THR A 2 5.45 12.02 39.22
C THR A 2 5.28 13.09 38.16
N GLU A 3 6.21 14.03 38.10
CA GLU A 3 6.19 15.06 37.07
C GLU A 3 6.24 14.41 35.68
N GLU A 4 5.41 14.89 34.76
CA GLU A 4 5.31 14.37 33.39
C GLU A 4 6.61 14.67 32.64
N VAL A 5 7.41 13.65 32.34
CA VAL A 5 8.70 13.77 31.63
C VAL A 5 8.44 14.02 30.14
N ASN A 6 9.07 15.03 29.56
CA ASN A 6 9.04 15.25 28.11
C ASN A 6 10.23 14.56 27.44
N TYR A 7 10.03 14.20 26.16
CA TYR A 7 11.02 13.56 25.31
C TYR A 7 11.35 14.44 24.12
N PHE A 8 12.62 14.60 23.81
CA PHE A 8 13.09 15.48 22.74
C PHE A 8 14.09 14.81 21.82
N TRP A 9 14.08 15.28 20.58
CA TRP A 9 15.12 15.05 19.58
C TRP A 9 15.91 16.34 19.38
N LEU A 10 17.23 16.29 19.51
CA LEU A 10 18.13 17.42 19.36
C LEU A 10 19.12 17.20 18.22
N ASN A 11 19.03 18.01 17.17
CA ASN A 11 20.01 18.06 16.11
C ASN A 11 21.28 18.79 16.61
N CYS A 12 22.43 18.12 16.63
CA CYS A 12 23.70 18.70 17.04
C CYS A 12 24.77 18.58 15.94
N GLY A 13 25.60 19.60 15.77
CA GLY A 13 26.79 19.48 14.89
C GLY A 13 27.91 18.72 15.59
N TYR A 14 28.83 18.15 14.81
CA TYR A 14 30.00 17.40 15.32
C TYR A 14 30.78 18.13 16.41
N THR A 15 30.99 19.45 16.27
CA THR A 15 31.80 20.23 17.23
C THR A 15 31.11 20.51 18.57
N ARG A 16 29.89 20.00 18.78
CA ARG A 16 29.14 20.20 20.03
C ARG A 16 29.62 19.31 21.16
N TRP A 17 30.27 18.21 20.83
CA TRP A 17 30.83 17.25 21.77
C TRP A 17 32.32 17.11 21.53
N ASN A 18 33.08 16.84 22.60
CA ASN A 18 34.49 16.54 22.47
C ASN A 18 34.66 15.05 22.14
N HIS A 19 34.72 14.73 20.85
CA HIS A 19 34.90 13.35 20.37
C HIS A 19 36.29 12.75 20.69
N ASN A 20 37.22 13.53 21.25
CA ASN A 20 38.53 13.02 21.70
C ASN A 20 38.49 12.51 23.15
N GLU A 21 37.39 12.71 23.86
CA GLU A 21 37.15 12.26 25.22
C GLU A 21 35.88 11.39 25.25
N PRO A 22 35.69 10.53 26.28
CA PRO A 22 34.42 9.81 26.45
C PRO A 22 33.24 10.78 26.42
N LEU A 23 32.22 10.49 25.61
CA LEU A 23 31.05 11.36 25.47
C LEU A 23 30.19 11.36 26.73
N VAL A 24 30.07 10.20 27.38
CA VAL A 24 29.30 10.02 28.60
C VAL A 24 29.83 10.92 29.73
N GLY A 25 28.94 11.71 30.32
CA GLY A 25 29.23 12.70 31.36
C GLY A 25 29.65 14.08 30.84
N GLN A 26 29.80 14.28 29.53
CA GLN A 26 29.99 15.62 28.98
C GLN A 26 28.70 16.43 29.10
N THR A 27 28.83 17.74 29.31
CA THR A 27 27.71 18.69 29.27
C THR A 27 27.88 19.70 28.16
N THR A 28 26.75 20.19 27.63
CA THR A 28 26.75 21.21 26.57
C THR A 28 25.61 22.19 26.74
N LEU A 29 25.83 23.45 26.33
CA LEU A 29 24.89 24.54 26.48
C LEU A 29 24.34 25.00 25.12
N PHE A 30 23.02 25.10 25.01
CA PHE A 30 22.33 25.69 23.85
C PHE A 30 21.60 26.98 24.22
N GLU A 31 21.77 28.03 23.40
CA GLU A 31 21.10 29.32 23.55
C GLU A 31 20.17 29.59 22.36
N SER A 32 18.93 30.01 22.62
CA SER A 32 17.88 30.20 21.60
C SER A 32 18.07 31.37 20.62
N GLY A 33 19.21 32.08 20.64
CA GLY A 33 19.32 33.46 20.14
C GLY A 33 20.12 33.73 18.86
N ALA A 34 21.01 32.85 18.38
CA ALA A 34 22.00 33.25 17.35
C ALA A 34 21.83 32.60 15.96
N GLN A 35 21.10 31.49 15.84
CA GLN A 35 20.90 30.74 14.58
C GLN A 35 19.47 30.19 14.42
N PHE A 36 18.51 30.75 15.16
CA PHE A 36 17.16 30.21 15.28
C PHE A 36 16.20 30.76 14.23
N ASN A 37 15.42 29.88 13.59
CA ASN A 37 14.14 30.29 13.04
C ASN A 37 13.13 30.45 14.21
N PRO A 38 12.67 31.68 14.56
CA PRO A 38 12.20 32.00 15.91
C PRO A 38 10.85 31.40 16.34
N THR A 39 10.04 30.91 15.41
CA THR A 39 8.60 30.71 15.70
C THR A 39 8.26 29.33 16.28
N GLN A 40 9.08 28.30 16.10
CA GLN A 40 8.74 26.93 16.53
C GLN A 40 9.73 26.25 17.47
N GLY A 41 11.05 26.34 17.23
CA GLY A 41 12.05 25.82 18.19
C GLY A 41 11.88 26.44 19.58
N PHE A 42 11.52 27.73 19.62
CA PHE A 42 11.23 28.46 20.85
C PHE A 42 10.09 27.87 21.70
N ARG A 43 9.06 27.27 21.07
CA ARG A 43 7.94 26.67 21.81
C ARG A 43 8.34 25.35 22.49
N ALA A 44 9.17 24.55 21.84
CA ALA A 44 9.69 23.31 22.42
C ALA A 44 10.61 23.62 23.62
N PHE A 45 11.50 24.61 23.47
CA PHE A 45 12.36 25.08 24.57
C PHE A 45 11.57 25.65 25.77
N LYS A 46 10.39 26.24 25.56
CA LYS A 46 9.53 26.69 26.67
C LYS A 46 8.92 25.57 27.50
N LYS A 47 8.80 24.36 26.93
CA LYS A 47 8.27 23.19 27.63
C LYS A 47 9.36 22.37 28.33
N ALA A 48 10.61 22.57 27.92
CA ALA A 48 11.76 21.86 28.47
C ALA A 48 11.93 22.21 29.96
N LYS A 49 12.19 21.19 30.76
CA LYS A 49 12.51 21.29 32.19
C LYS A 49 13.62 20.32 32.56
N PRO A 50 14.32 20.55 33.67
CA PRO A 50 15.28 19.59 34.20
C PRO A 50 14.65 18.19 34.37
N GLY A 51 15.37 17.14 34.00
CA GLY A 51 14.93 15.75 34.00
C GLY A 51 14.25 15.28 32.70
N ASP A 52 13.91 16.18 31.78
CA ASP A 52 13.41 15.80 30.46
C ASP A 52 14.51 15.07 29.67
N GLN A 53 14.09 14.08 28.87
CA GLN A 53 15.00 13.16 28.20
C GLN A 53 15.21 13.54 26.74
N VAL A 54 16.42 13.33 26.23
CA VAL A 54 16.85 13.86 24.93
C VAL A 54 17.62 12.81 24.13
N ILE A 55 17.31 12.71 22.84
CA ILE A 55 18.09 11.97 21.84
C ILE A 55 18.94 12.98 21.08
N PHE A 56 20.25 12.77 21.05
CA PHE A 56 21.19 13.57 20.27
C PHE A 56 21.36 12.96 18.88
N TYR A 57 21.06 13.74 17.85
CA TYR A 57 21.25 13.36 16.45
C TYR A 57 22.29 14.26 15.80
N GLN A 58 23.38 13.66 15.35
CA GLN A 58 24.46 14.39 14.71
C GLN A 58 24.11 14.73 13.26
N VAL A 59 24.28 15.99 12.89
CA VAL A 59 24.09 16.49 11.53
C VAL A 59 25.42 16.83 10.87
N GLN A 60 25.47 16.71 9.53
CA GLN A 60 26.60 17.00 8.64
C GLN A 60 27.69 15.92 8.64
N THR A 61 28.63 15.97 9.58
CA THR A 61 29.73 15.00 9.68
C THR A 61 29.30 13.81 10.52
N ASP A 62 29.56 12.60 10.06
CA ASP A 62 29.15 11.34 10.72
C ASP A 62 27.67 11.38 11.15
N THR A 63 26.82 11.66 10.17
CA THR A 63 25.38 11.88 10.40
C THR A 63 24.72 10.61 10.95
N GLY A 64 23.99 10.73 12.06
CA GLY A 64 23.29 9.62 12.70
C GLY A 64 22.95 9.88 14.16
N LEU A 65 22.27 8.93 14.80
CA LEU A 65 22.10 8.93 16.25
C LEU A 65 23.46 8.94 16.94
N LEU A 66 23.66 9.86 17.88
CA LEU A 66 24.88 9.93 18.67
C LEU A 66 24.69 9.25 20.03
N GLY A 67 23.58 9.55 20.70
CA GLY A 67 23.31 9.05 22.03
C GLY A 67 22.05 9.62 22.65
N ILE A 68 21.92 9.37 23.94
CA ILE A 68 20.85 9.91 24.79
C ILE A 68 21.42 10.65 25.98
N GLY A 69 20.59 11.52 26.54
CA GLY A 69 20.93 12.32 27.69
C GLY A 69 19.71 12.95 28.31
N GLU A 70 19.96 13.91 29.19
CA GLU A 70 18.90 14.63 29.87
C GLU A 70 19.19 16.12 29.95
N ILE A 71 18.12 16.87 30.18
CA ILE A 71 18.21 18.30 30.48
C ILE A 71 18.53 18.44 31.96
N ILE A 72 19.66 19.08 32.29
CA ILE A 72 20.07 19.30 33.69
C ILE A 72 19.75 20.71 34.17
N SER A 73 19.61 21.68 33.25
CA SER A 73 19.34 23.08 33.61
C SER A 73 18.62 23.82 32.49
N VAL A 74 17.62 24.65 32.87
CA VAL A 74 16.90 25.55 31.96
C VAL A 74 16.87 26.94 32.59
N GLN A 75 17.45 27.93 31.92
CA GLN A 75 17.50 29.32 32.37
C GLN A 75 16.87 30.24 31.33
N THR A 76 15.98 31.14 31.76
CA THR A 76 15.44 32.20 30.91
C THR A 76 16.18 33.50 31.21
N GLY A 77 17.02 33.94 30.27
CA GLY A 77 17.79 35.18 30.37
C GLY A 77 17.01 36.41 29.93
N ALA A 78 17.64 37.59 30.09
CA ALA A 78 17.11 38.85 29.58
C ALA A 78 16.89 38.78 28.06
N GLN A 79 15.83 39.44 27.56
CA GLN A 79 15.38 39.41 26.15
C GLN A 79 14.76 38.09 25.67
N ASN A 80 14.14 37.28 26.54
CA ASN A 80 13.50 35.99 26.18
C ASN A 80 14.47 34.95 25.59
N LYS A 81 15.77 35.03 25.90
CA LYS A 81 16.71 33.98 25.50
C LYS A 81 16.64 32.81 26.46
N ILE A 82 16.38 31.61 25.95
CA ILE A 82 16.38 30.38 26.75
C ILE A 82 17.74 29.71 26.58
N ARG A 83 18.36 29.36 27.71
CA ARG A 83 19.59 28.60 27.83
C ARG A 83 19.25 27.24 28.41
N VAL A 84 19.60 26.19 27.69
CA VAL A 84 19.38 24.81 28.14
C VAL A 84 20.70 24.07 28.15
N GLU A 85 20.98 23.45 29.28
CA GLU A 85 22.16 22.62 29.47
C GLU A 85 21.74 21.15 29.47
N PHE A 86 22.49 20.35 28.71
CA PHE A 86 22.25 18.93 28.52
C PHE A 86 23.45 18.14 29.03
N GLU A 87 23.20 17.00 29.64
CA GLU A 87 24.20 15.99 29.97
C GLU A 87 24.05 14.79 29.02
N PHE A 88 25.18 14.24 28.57
CA PHE A 88 25.21 13.04 27.73
C PHE A 88 25.36 11.79 28.59
N ASN A 89 24.41 10.86 28.49
CA ASN A 89 24.31 9.73 29.42
C ASN A 89 24.76 8.41 28.79
N GLU A 90 24.46 8.19 27.51
CA GLU A 90 24.72 6.90 26.86
C GLU A 90 24.86 7.06 25.34
N GLU A 91 25.79 6.32 24.75
CA GLU A 91 26.01 6.30 23.30
C GLU A 91 25.03 5.34 22.60
N LEU A 92 24.61 5.71 21.39
CA LEU A 92 23.77 4.87 20.52
C LEU A 92 24.50 4.54 19.23
N LYS A 93 24.09 3.45 18.56
CA LYS A 93 24.56 3.15 17.20
C LYS A 93 24.18 4.29 16.24
N PRO A 94 25.06 4.67 15.31
CA PRO A 94 24.85 5.79 14.40
C PRO A 94 23.83 5.48 13.30
N LEU A 95 22.55 5.41 13.68
CA LEU A 95 21.45 5.21 12.76
C LEU A 95 21.01 6.54 12.13
N THR A 96 20.88 6.58 10.81
CA THR A 96 20.43 7.77 10.10
C THR A 96 18.91 7.95 10.17
N THR A 97 18.42 9.16 9.95
CA THR A 97 16.97 9.41 9.78
C THR A 97 16.37 8.57 8.66
N ASP A 98 17.09 8.30 7.57
CA ASP A 98 16.64 7.42 6.50
C ASP A 98 16.51 5.96 6.93
N TYR A 99 17.31 5.51 7.90
CA TYR A 99 17.09 4.21 8.55
C TYR A 99 15.83 4.24 9.40
N LEU A 100 15.66 5.25 10.26
CA LEU A 100 14.51 5.36 11.18
C LEU A 100 13.17 5.51 10.45
N LYS A 101 13.15 6.21 9.31
CA LYS A 101 11.96 6.37 8.44
C LYS A 101 11.39 5.06 7.91
N ARG A 102 12.14 3.96 7.99
CA ARG A 102 11.65 2.63 7.60
C ARG A 102 10.58 2.09 8.55
N SER A 103 10.52 2.61 9.78
CA SER A 103 9.44 2.31 10.72
C SER A 103 8.23 3.17 10.42
N GLU A 104 7.06 2.56 10.23
CA GLU A 104 5.79 3.27 10.07
C GLU A 104 5.50 4.23 11.24
N ALA A 105 5.84 3.81 12.47
CA ALA A 105 5.64 4.62 13.66
C ALA A 105 6.51 5.90 13.67
N LEU A 106 7.67 5.86 13.02
CA LEU A 106 8.61 6.99 12.98
C LEU A 106 8.57 7.76 11.66
N GLU A 107 8.05 7.19 10.57
CA GLU A 107 8.09 7.79 9.23
C GLU A 107 7.49 9.20 9.23
N PHE A 108 6.26 9.33 9.73
CA PHE A 108 5.59 10.64 9.81
C PHE A 108 6.41 11.61 10.67
N ARG A 109 6.90 11.17 11.82
CA ARG A 109 7.69 12.01 12.72
C ARG A 109 8.99 12.48 12.06
N MET A 110 9.77 11.58 11.50
CA MET A 110 11.05 11.87 10.85
C MET A 110 10.89 12.78 9.63
N ASN A 111 9.79 12.63 8.87
CA ASN A 111 9.50 13.49 7.72
C ASN A 111 8.99 14.89 8.11
N ASN A 112 8.34 15.02 9.28
CA ASN A 112 7.78 16.28 9.77
C ASN A 112 8.62 16.95 10.85
N MET A 113 9.73 16.33 11.27
CA MET A 113 10.77 16.99 12.05
C MET A 113 11.32 18.13 11.21
N ARG A 114 11.08 19.36 11.67
CA ARG A 114 11.60 20.54 10.99
C ARG A 114 13.11 20.54 11.17
N GLU A 115 13.83 21.25 10.29
CA GLU A 115 15.26 21.59 10.47
C GLU A 115 15.54 22.42 11.75
N THR A 116 14.56 22.54 12.63
CA THR A 116 14.71 23.10 13.96
C THR A 116 15.64 22.24 14.80
N LEU A 117 16.40 22.94 15.65
CA LEU A 117 17.37 22.35 16.55
C LEU A 117 16.77 21.28 17.47
N ILE A 118 15.58 21.54 18.03
CA ILE A 118 14.90 20.62 18.96
C ILE A 118 13.49 20.31 18.47
N ASN A 119 13.07 19.06 18.58
CA ASN A 119 11.73 18.58 18.24
C ASN A 119 11.18 17.73 19.40
N GLN A 120 9.90 17.88 19.73
CA GLN A 120 9.26 17.06 20.77
C GLN A 120 8.88 15.69 20.19
N LEU A 121 9.14 14.63 20.96
CA LEU A 121 8.77 13.25 20.67
C LEU A 121 7.65 12.80 21.61
N THR A 122 6.87 11.80 21.18
CA THR A 122 6.08 11.00 22.12
C THR A 122 6.98 10.02 22.84
N LYS A 123 6.49 9.45 23.95
CA LYS A 123 7.22 8.41 24.68
C LYS A 123 7.48 7.18 23.80
N ASP A 124 6.47 6.71 23.07
CA ASP A 124 6.60 5.53 22.21
C ASP A 124 7.61 5.75 21.08
N GLU A 125 7.64 6.96 20.49
CA GLU A 125 8.65 7.33 19.49
C GLU A 125 10.07 7.32 20.10
N TYR A 126 10.22 7.87 21.31
CA TYR A 126 11.51 7.93 22.02
C TYR A 126 12.02 6.52 22.39
N ASP A 127 11.17 5.70 23.00
CA ASP A 127 11.50 4.34 23.44
C ASP A 127 11.91 3.46 22.24
N LEU A 128 11.21 3.58 21.11
CA LEU A 128 11.54 2.85 19.89
C LEU A 128 12.90 3.27 19.31
N ILE A 129 13.20 4.58 19.22
CA ILE A 129 14.48 5.06 18.70
C ILE A 129 15.64 4.56 19.59
N ILE A 130 15.43 4.53 20.91
CA ILE A 130 16.42 3.97 21.84
C ILE A 130 16.62 2.47 21.61
N ALA A 131 15.54 1.69 21.52
CA ALA A 131 15.64 0.25 21.32
C ALA A 131 16.43 -0.07 20.03
N LEU A 132 16.19 0.69 18.96
CA LEU A 132 16.94 0.61 17.71
C LEU A 132 18.40 1.04 17.87
N GLY A 133 18.66 2.17 18.52
CA GLY A 133 20.00 2.71 18.75
C GLY A 133 20.86 1.79 19.63
N LYS A 134 20.27 1.11 20.61
CA LYS A 134 20.93 0.08 21.44
C LYS A 134 21.09 -1.23 20.69
N GLY A 135 20.39 -1.41 19.57
CA GLY A 135 20.35 -2.64 18.78
C GLY A 135 19.60 -3.79 19.48
N GLN A 136 18.72 -3.46 20.42
CA GLN A 136 17.80 -4.40 21.04
C GLN A 136 16.68 -4.79 20.06
N GLU A 137 16.31 -3.84 19.20
CA GLU A 137 15.42 -4.05 18.07
C GLU A 137 16.15 -3.76 16.75
N LYS A 138 15.68 -4.40 15.68
CA LYS A 138 16.07 -4.09 14.30
C LYS A 138 14.82 -3.85 13.50
N LEU A 139 14.84 -2.84 12.63
CA LEU A 139 13.75 -2.65 11.69
C LEU A 139 13.77 -3.78 10.67
N PRO A 140 12.63 -4.44 10.43
CA PRO A 140 12.55 -5.49 9.42
C PRO A 140 12.84 -4.87 8.05
N ARG A 141 13.64 -5.58 7.26
CA ARG A 141 13.94 -5.21 5.88
C ARG A 141 13.34 -6.24 4.96
N TYR A 142 12.88 -5.75 3.82
CA TYR A 142 12.11 -6.53 2.87
C TYR A 142 12.80 -6.43 1.51
N PHE A 143 13.01 -7.57 0.87
CA PHE A 143 13.59 -7.64 -0.46
C PHE A 143 12.75 -8.52 -1.35
N PHE A 144 12.73 -8.17 -2.63
CA PHE A 144 12.11 -8.93 -3.69
C PHE A 144 13.18 -9.72 -4.42
N LEU A 145 13.10 -11.04 -4.44
CA LEU A 145 14.05 -11.94 -5.07
C LEU A 145 13.40 -12.64 -6.28
N SER A 146 14.02 -12.49 -7.45
CA SER A 146 13.51 -12.98 -8.74
C SER A 146 14.31 -14.18 -9.23
N GLU A 147 13.68 -15.35 -9.19
CA GLU A 147 14.29 -16.64 -9.51
C GLU A 147 13.51 -17.42 -10.57
N THR A 148 14.15 -18.44 -11.10
CA THR A 148 13.54 -19.41 -12.04
C THR A 148 13.29 -20.77 -11.39
N GLU A 149 13.96 -21.04 -10.28
CA GLU A 149 13.89 -22.30 -9.53
C GLU A 149 12.62 -22.37 -8.68
N THR A 150 12.16 -23.58 -8.41
CA THR A 150 11.06 -23.83 -7.47
C THR A 150 11.61 -24.13 -6.09
N PHE A 151 10.98 -23.57 -5.07
CA PHE A 151 11.37 -23.74 -3.67
C PHE A 151 10.28 -24.52 -2.92
N GLU A 152 10.71 -25.33 -1.97
CA GLU A 152 9.86 -26.10 -1.06
C GLU A 152 9.87 -25.44 0.34
N PRO A 153 8.71 -25.32 0.99
CA PRO A 153 8.60 -24.80 2.36
C PRO A 153 9.49 -25.54 3.36
N GLY A 154 10.16 -24.80 4.23
CA GLY A 154 11.00 -25.33 5.31
C GLY A 154 12.42 -25.70 4.90
N GLU A 155 12.85 -25.41 3.67
CA GLU A 155 14.15 -25.80 3.13
C GLU A 155 15.10 -24.60 2.95
N TYR A 156 16.40 -24.91 2.95
CA TYR A 156 17.46 -23.93 2.71
C TYR A 156 17.98 -24.00 1.28
N TYR A 157 18.16 -22.84 0.67
CA TYR A 157 18.63 -22.73 -0.71
C TYR A 157 19.85 -21.83 -0.85
N THR A 158 20.67 -22.11 -1.85
CA THR A 158 21.85 -21.31 -2.19
C THR A 158 21.54 -20.44 -3.39
N ILE A 159 21.60 -19.12 -3.21
CA ILE A 159 21.38 -18.16 -4.29
C ILE A 159 22.71 -17.53 -4.67
N TYR A 160 23.19 -17.85 -5.87
CA TYR A 160 24.43 -17.28 -6.38
C TYR A 160 24.24 -15.84 -6.81
N THR A 161 25.19 -14.98 -6.44
CA THR A 161 25.15 -13.53 -6.75
C THR A 161 25.67 -13.21 -8.15
N HIS A 162 26.30 -14.20 -8.81
CA HIS A 162 26.82 -14.12 -10.16
C HIS A 162 26.24 -15.24 -11.05
N THR A 163 26.14 -14.95 -12.36
CA THR A 163 25.83 -15.93 -13.41
C THR A 163 26.95 -16.97 -13.53
N TYR A 164 26.72 -18.06 -14.29
CA TYR A 164 27.72 -19.10 -14.53
C TYR A 164 29.05 -18.55 -15.05
N ASN A 165 29.00 -17.51 -15.88
CA ASN A 165 30.18 -16.86 -16.47
C ASN A 165 30.87 -15.84 -15.53
N GLY A 166 30.40 -15.71 -14.27
CA GLY A 166 30.96 -14.77 -13.31
C GLY A 166 30.47 -13.32 -13.46
N ILE A 167 29.44 -13.08 -14.28
CA ILE A 167 28.83 -11.74 -14.40
C ILE A 167 27.90 -11.50 -13.22
N LYS A 168 28.06 -10.37 -12.52
CA LYS A 168 27.19 -9.94 -11.42
C LYS A 168 25.72 -9.92 -11.86
N ARG A 169 24.84 -10.50 -11.06
CA ARG A 169 23.39 -10.42 -11.32
C ARG A 169 22.92 -8.98 -11.16
N ASN A 170 21.92 -8.60 -11.95
CA ASN A 170 21.30 -7.27 -11.85
C ASN A 170 20.76 -7.04 -10.44
N GLY A 171 20.99 -5.85 -9.89
CA GLY A 171 20.68 -5.55 -8.48
C GLY A 171 21.78 -5.99 -7.50
N TYR A 172 22.99 -6.33 -7.97
CA TYR A 172 24.07 -6.87 -7.13
C TYR A 172 24.32 -6.13 -5.81
N HIS A 173 24.23 -4.80 -5.83
CA HIS A 173 24.46 -3.97 -4.65
C HIS A 173 23.51 -4.30 -3.48
N PHE A 174 22.30 -4.81 -3.74
CA PHE A 174 21.38 -5.25 -2.69
C PHE A 174 21.88 -6.50 -1.98
N TYR A 175 22.59 -7.43 -2.65
CA TYR A 175 23.18 -8.59 -1.96
C TYR A 175 24.20 -8.17 -0.89
N ASN A 176 24.95 -7.08 -1.13
CA ASN A 176 25.89 -6.54 -0.14
C ASN A 176 25.17 -5.89 1.05
N GLN A 177 23.91 -5.51 0.90
CA GLN A 177 23.12 -4.85 1.95
C GLN A 177 22.36 -5.85 2.82
N LEU A 178 22.16 -7.09 2.35
CA LEU A 178 21.43 -8.11 3.10
C LEU A 178 22.09 -8.40 4.45
N GLU A 179 21.31 -8.64 5.49
CA GLU A 179 21.76 -9.25 6.74
C GLU A 179 20.94 -10.51 7.00
N VAL A 180 21.45 -11.36 7.88
CA VAL A 180 20.71 -12.52 8.36
C VAL A 180 19.41 -12.05 9.03
N GLY A 181 18.28 -12.67 8.67
CA GLY A 181 16.94 -12.33 9.12
C GLY A 181 16.21 -11.30 8.26
N ASP A 182 16.80 -10.82 7.15
CA ASP A 182 16.05 -9.99 6.20
C ASP A 182 14.98 -10.80 5.49
N ASN A 183 13.78 -10.23 5.39
CA ASN A 183 12.63 -10.86 4.77
C ASN A 183 12.73 -10.81 3.24
N LEU A 184 12.39 -11.93 2.61
CA LEU A 184 12.42 -12.13 1.18
C LEU A 184 11.01 -12.47 0.67
N ILE A 185 10.63 -11.83 -0.43
CA ILE A 185 9.53 -12.26 -1.30
C ILE A 185 10.12 -12.97 -2.51
N PHE A 186 9.61 -14.15 -2.81
CA PHE A 186 10.06 -14.98 -3.93
C PHE A 186 9.16 -14.79 -5.13
N TYR A 187 9.72 -14.26 -6.20
CA TYR A 187 9.09 -14.18 -7.51
C TYR A 187 9.67 -15.24 -8.44
N ASN A 188 8.80 -16.06 -9.01
CA ASN A 188 9.17 -17.11 -9.93
C ASN A 188 8.78 -16.75 -11.37
N LYS A 189 9.80 -16.60 -12.22
CA LYS A 189 9.64 -16.25 -13.64
C LYS A 189 8.93 -17.33 -14.46
N ASN A 190 9.07 -18.60 -14.06
CA ASN A 190 8.55 -19.76 -14.77
C ASN A 190 7.14 -20.17 -14.29
N LYS A 191 6.73 -19.75 -13.10
CA LYS A 191 5.37 -19.96 -12.58
C LYS A 191 4.50 -18.74 -12.90
N GLU A 192 4.13 -18.59 -14.17
CA GLU A 192 3.24 -17.53 -14.65
C GLU A 192 3.67 -16.11 -14.24
N GLN A 193 4.97 -15.90 -14.03
CA GLN A 193 5.49 -14.61 -13.60
C GLN A 193 4.81 -14.12 -12.32
N SER A 194 4.89 -14.91 -11.25
CA SER A 194 4.17 -14.64 -10.00
C SER A 194 5.08 -14.63 -8.78
N VAL A 195 4.67 -13.88 -7.76
CA VAL A 195 5.17 -14.04 -6.40
C VAL A 195 4.57 -15.30 -5.81
N VAL A 196 5.41 -16.23 -5.33
CA VAL A 196 5.00 -17.59 -4.94
C VAL A 196 5.27 -17.95 -3.48
N GLY A 197 6.10 -17.17 -2.78
CA GLY A 197 6.43 -17.48 -1.40
C GLY A 197 7.17 -16.37 -0.68
N ILE A 198 7.41 -16.62 0.60
CA ILE A 198 8.24 -15.78 1.46
C ILE A 198 9.27 -16.61 2.21
N GLY A 199 10.27 -15.91 2.74
CA GLY A 199 11.31 -16.50 3.58
C GLY A 199 12.27 -15.44 4.05
N GLU A 200 13.48 -15.86 4.42
CA GLU A 200 14.47 -14.96 4.99
C GLU A 200 15.90 -15.30 4.55
N VAL A 201 16.80 -14.33 4.69
CA VAL A 201 18.23 -14.57 4.51
C VAL A 201 18.75 -15.34 5.72
N SER A 202 19.25 -16.55 5.50
CA SER A 202 19.83 -17.38 6.56
C SER A 202 21.35 -17.18 6.69
N ARG A 203 22.02 -16.79 5.60
CA ARG A 203 23.45 -16.48 5.61
C ARG A 203 23.79 -15.36 4.66
N HIS A 204 24.55 -14.40 5.17
CA HIS A 204 25.10 -13.31 4.37
C HIS A 204 26.06 -13.82 3.28
N ILE A 205 26.48 -12.92 2.40
CA ILE A 205 27.35 -13.23 1.26
C ILE A 205 28.62 -13.96 1.71
N HIS A 206 28.91 -15.08 1.06
CA HIS A 206 30.10 -15.89 1.31
C HIS A 206 30.52 -16.62 0.04
N GLU A 207 31.76 -17.10 0.02
CA GLU A 207 32.27 -17.92 -1.08
C GLU A 207 32.06 -19.40 -0.78
N LYS A 208 31.50 -20.14 -1.75
CA LYS A 208 31.47 -21.60 -1.73
C LYS A 208 32.71 -22.18 -2.42
N PRO A 209 33.06 -23.46 -2.16
CA PRO A 209 34.12 -24.14 -2.89
C PRO A 209 33.92 -24.03 -4.42
N PRO A 210 34.99 -24.08 -5.24
CA PRO A 210 34.89 -24.01 -6.69
C PRO A 210 33.94 -25.09 -7.24
N ILE A 211 33.06 -24.69 -8.13
CA ILE A 211 32.07 -25.58 -8.77
C ILE A 211 32.44 -25.71 -10.24
N ALA A 212 32.51 -26.94 -10.74
CA ALA A 212 32.83 -27.20 -12.14
C ALA A 212 31.86 -26.47 -13.08
N GLY A 213 32.41 -25.72 -14.05
CA GLY A 213 31.63 -24.94 -15.01
C GLY A 213 31.14 -23.57 -14.52
N ARG A 214 31.46 -23.16 -13.28
CA ARG A 214 31.11 -21.84 -12.74
C ARG A 214 32.35 -21.01 -12.40
N THR A 215 32.43 -19.79 -12.92
CA THR A 215 33.57 -18.90 -12.71
C THR A 215 33.58 -18.23 -11.33
N ASN A 216 32.42 -18.07 -10.69
CA ASN A 216 32.29 -17.44 -9.38
C ASN A 216 31.26 -18.19 -8.51
N SER A 217 31.67 -18.57 -7.30
CA SER A 217 30.90 -19.33 -6.32
C SER A 217 30.38 -18.49 -5.15
N THR A 218 30.42 -17.16 -5.27
CA THR A 218 29.87 -16.25 -4.26
C THR A 218 28.34 -16.38 -4.22
N ALA A 219 27.79 -16.59 -3.03
CA ALA A 219 26.38 -16.85 -2.82
C ALA A 219 25.88 -16.29 -1.48
N ILE A 220 24.57 -16.19 -1.36
CA ILE A 220 23.85 -16.09 -0.08
C ILE A 220 23.15 -17.43 0.18
N GLU A 221 22.82 -17.70 1.44
CA GLU A 221 21.87 -18.76 1.77
C GLU A 221 20.57 -18.12 2.27
N ILE A 222 19.48 -18.77 1.90
CA ILE A 222 18.13 -18.35 2.23
C ILE A 222 17.40 -19.52 2.88
N TYR A 223 16.45 -19.20 3.73
CA TYR A 223 15.45 -20.13 4.23
C TYR A 223 14.13 -19.80 3.56
N TYR A 224 13.54 -20.76 2.85
CA TYR A 224 12.23 -20.58 2.24
C TYR A 224 11.16 -21.02 3.24
N GLU A 225 10.45 -20.05 3.82
CA GLU A 225 9.56 -20.30 4.95
C GLU A 225 8.28 -21.00 4.51
N LYS A 226 7.54 -20.38 3.59
CA LYS A 226 6.24 -20.89 3.13
C LYS A 226 5.88 -20.43 1.74
N ASN A 227 5.08 -21.27 1.08
CA ASN A 227 4.33 -20.87 -0.10
C ASN A 227 3.22 -19.89 0.30
N ILE A 228 2.94 -18.95 -0.59
CA ILE A 228 1.80 -18.06 -0.49
C ILE A 228 0.96 -18.21 -1.78
N THR A 229 -0.28 -17.74 -1.79
CA THR A 229 -1.08 -17.82 -3.02
C THR A 229 -0.42 -16.97 -4.11
N PRO A 230 -0.20 -17.51 -5.32
CA PRO A 230 0.55 -16.80 -6.34
C PRO A 230 -0.05 -15.44 -6.73
N VAL A 231 0.73 -14.37 -6.64
CA VAL A 231 0.34 -13.03 -7.11
C VAL A 231 1.05 -12.73 -8.42
N THR A 232 0.30 -12.69 -9.52
CA THR A 232 0.87 -12.50 -10.87
C THR A 232 1.42 -11.10 -11.07
N LEU A 233 2.38 -10.96 -11.99
CA LEU A 233 2.95 -9.68 -12.41
C LEU A 233 1.88 -8.68 -12.85
N GLY A 234 0.85 -9.17 -13.55
CA GLY A 234 -0.29 -8.36 -13.97
C GLY A 234 -1.05 -7.76 -12.79
N ALA A 235 -1.29 -8.54 -11.73
CA ALA A 235 -1.92 -8.05 -10.51
C ALA A 235 -1.02 -7.03 -9.77
N LEU A 236 0.27 -7.32 -9.64
CA LEU A 236 1.23 -6.42 -8.99
C LEU A 236 1.29 -5.05 -9.68
N ASN A 237 1.30 -5.02 -11.02
CA ASN A 237 1.34 -3.79 -11.80
C ASN A 237 0.06 -2.93 -11.68
N LYS A 238 -1.07 -3.54 -11.33
CA LYS A 238 -2.34 -2.82 -11.11
C LYS A 238 -2.43 -2.18 -9.72
N HIS A 239 -1.70 -2.68 -8.73
CA HIS A 239 -1.83 -2.23 -7.34
C HIS A 239 -1.25 -0.81 -7.12
N PRO A 240 -2.02 0.16 -6.59
CA PRO A 240 -1.60 1.56 -6.46
C PRO A 240 -0.29 1.77 -5.68
N LYS A 241 -0.09 1.00 -4.60
CA LYS A 241 1.15 1.07 -3.79
C LYS A 241 2.37 0.43 -4.46
N LEU A 242 2.15 -0.36 -5.52
CA LEU A 242 3.20 -1.13 -6.24
C LEU A 242 3.47 -0.58 -7.65
N LYS A 243 2.68 0.39 -8.14
CA LYS A 243 2.85 1.04 -9.47
C LYS A 243 4.25 1.61 -9.72
N ASN A 244 4.98 1.95 -8.67
CA ASN A 244 6.33 2.52 -8.74
C ASN A 244 7.45 1.48 -8.59
N LEU A 245 7.15 0.17 -8.57
CA LEU A 245 8.17 -0.86 -8.61
C LEU A 245 8.80 -0.91 -10.01
N TYR A 246 9.81 -0.07 -10.23
CA TYR A 246 10.56 0.04 -11.49
C TYR A 246 11.13 -1.32 -11.97
N PHE A 247 11.32 -2.29 -11.08
CA PHE A 247 11.86 -3.62 -11.41
C PHE A 247 10.84 -4.64 -11.94
N LEU A 248 9.53 -4.35 -11.87
CA LEU A 248 8.47 -5.18 -12.45
C LEU A 248 8.23 -4.90 -13.95
N GLN A 249 8.83 -3.83 -14.49
CA GLN A 249 8.81 -3.55 -15.92
C GLN A 249 9.78 -4.49 -16.65
N GLU A 250 9.39 -5.02 -17.83
CA GLU A 250 10.16 -5.99 -18.63
C GLU A 250 11.64 -5.60 -18.85
N ASN A 251 11.94 -4.30 -18.77
CA ASN A 251 13.24 -3.71 -19.05
C ASN A 251 14.22 -3.77 -17.86
N ALA A 252 13.74 -3.92 -16.63
CA ALA A 252 14.58 -3.69 -15.45
C ALA A 252 15.33 -4.94 -14.95
N LYS A 253 14.88 -6.16 -15.31
CA LYS A 253 15.58 -7.46 -15.13
C LYS A 253 16.36 -7.64 -13.82
N GLN A 254 15.98 -7.01 -12.71
CA GLN A 254 16.72 -7.13 -11.45
C GLN A 254 16.49 -8.51 -10.85
N ALA A 255 17.57 -9.14 -10.37
CA ALA A 255 17.48 -10.42 -9.67
C ALA A 255 17.05 -10.21 -8.22
N ILE A 256 17.38 -9.06 -7.64
CA ILE A 256 17.02 -8.67 -6.29
C ILE A 256 16.76 -7.17 -6.25
N ALA A 257 15.80 -6.74 -5.43
CA ALA A 257 15.49 -5.35 -5.16
C ALA A 257 15.02 -5.15 -3.72
N SER A 258 15.19 -3.97 -3.14
CA SER A 258 14.58 -3.62 -1.85
C SER A 258 13.10 -3.28 -1.99
N LEU A 259 12.30 -3.62 -0.98
CA LEU A 259 10.90 -3.25 -0.82
C LEU A 259 10.74 -2.35 0.41
N SER A 260 9.79 -1.42 0.37
CA SER A 260 9.26 -0.81 1.60
C SER A 260 8.36 -1.82 2.32
N GLN A 261 8.18 -1.63 3.63
CA GLN A 261 7.21 -2.40 4.41
C GLN A 261 5.81 -2.34 3.78
N THR A 262 5.35 -1.14 3.42
CA THR A 262 4.06 -0.93 2.74
C THR A 262 3.91 -1.69 1.42
N GLN A 263 5.01 -1.96 0.70
CA GLN A 263 5.00 -2.76 -0.51
C GLN A 263 4.99 -4.25 -0.21
N TYR A 264 5.79 -4.69 0.78
CA TYR A 264 5.80 -6.07 1.25
C TYR A 264 4.42 -6.49 1.77
N ASP A 265 3.83 -5.68 2.65
CA ASP A 265 2.50 -5.91 3.21
C ASP A 265 1.44 -5.92 2.11
N ALA A 266 1.52 -5.01 1.13
CA ALA A 266 0.60 -5.04 -0.01
C ALA A 266 0.68 -6.34 -0.82
N ILE A 267 1.89 -6.89 -1.02
CA ILE A 267 2.06 -8.16 -1.74
C ILE A 267 1.52 -9.34 -0.92
N LEU A 268 1.76 -9.35 0.39
CA LEU A 268 1.20 -10.36 1.29
C LEU A 268 -0.33 -10.27 1.35
N GLU A 269 -0.88 -9.08 1.53
CA GLU A 269 -2.32 -8.84 1.49
C GLU A 269 -2.91 -9.28 0.15
N MET A 270 -2.24 -8.98 -0.97
CA MET A 270 -2.67 -9.49 -2.27
C MET A 270 -2.65 -11.01 -2.27
N SER A 271 -1.62 -11.66 -1.75
CA SER A 271 -1.53 -13.11 -1.70
C SER A 271 -2.60 -13.76 -0.81
N GLU A 272 -2.86 -13.19 0.36
CA GLU A 272 -3.92 -13.67 1.28
C GLU A 272 -5.32 -13.47 0.69
N ASN A 273 -5.46 -12.58 -0.29
CA ASN A 273 -6.72 -12.22 -0.94
C ASN A 273 -6.72 -12.53 -2.46
N ASP A 274 -6.02 -13.57 -2.92
CA ASP A 274 -5.99 -14.04 -4.33
C ASP A 274 -5.63 -13.00 -5.41
N GLY A 275 -4.86 -11.97 -5.06
CA GLY A 275 -4.39 -10.90 -5.94
C GLY A 275 -5.43 -9.81 -6.20
N ILE A 276 -6.52 -9.76 -5.43
CA ILE A 276 -7.66 -8.87 -5.68
C ILE A 276 -7.90 -7.98 -4.45
N LYS A 277 -7.37 -6.76 -4.48
CA LYS A 277 -7.98 -5.62 -3.80
C LYS A 277 -8.38 -4.57 -4.83
N SER A 278 -9.56 -4.77 -5.43
CA SER A 278 -10.50 -3.66 -5.61
C SER A 278 -10.90 -3.17 -4.20
N PRO A 279 -11.21 -1.89 -3.97
CA PRO A 279 -11.57 -1.29 -2.66
C PRO A 279 -12.73 -1.93 -1.87
N PHE A 280 -13.21 -3.11 -2.25
CA PHE A 280 -14.36 -3.80 -1.68
C PHE A 280 -13.95 -5.17 -1.11
N GLU A 281 -14.15 -5.35 0.19
CA GLU A 281 -13.92 -6.61 0.89
C GLU A 281 -14.94 -7.67 0.42
N THR A 282 -14.44 -8.75 -0.16
CA THR A 282 -15.23 -9.94 -0.52
C THR A 282 -15.11 -10.95 0.62
N ILE A 283 -16.18 -11.17 1.39
CA ILE A 283 -16.17 -12.09 2.54
C ILE A 283 -17.10 -13.26 2.25
N ARG A 284 -16.48 -14.43 2.04
CA ARG A 284 -17.07 -15.78 2.00
C ARG A 284 -18.00 -16.10 0.82
N LYS A 285 -17.70 -17.23 0.17
CA LYS A 285 -18.63 -17.96 -0.70
C LYS A 285 -19.61 -18.69 0.22
N THR A 286 -20.90 -18.39 0.12
CA THR A 286 -21.92 -19.15 0.87
C THR A 286 -22.11 -20.50 0.19
N GLU A 287 -21.64 -21.58 0.84
CA GLU A 287 -22.07 -22.92 0.51
C GLU A 287 -23.55 -23.03 0.88
N PHE A 288 -24.42 -23.12 -0.12
CA PHE A 288 -25.76 -23.76 -0.16
C PHE A 288 -26.66 -23.04 -1.16
N ALA A 289 -26.66 -23.56 -2.40
CA ALA A 289 -27.85 -23.88 -3.20
C ALA A 289 -27.36 -24.24 -4.61
N THR A 290 -27.02 -25.51 -4.80
CA THR A 290 -27.09 -26.15 -6.12
C THR A 290 -28.57 -26.20 -6.52
N ASP A 291 -29.09 -25.09 -7.03
CA ASP A 291 -30.37 -25.08 -7.73
C ASP A 291 -30.12 -24.85 -9.22
N ALA A 292 -30.73 -25.74 -10.00
CA ALA A 292 -30.57 -26.00 -11.43
C ALA A 292 -31.04 -24.86 -12.36
N ASN A 293 -30.74 -23.60 -12.03
CA ASN A 293 -31.04 -22.40 -12.83
C ASN A 293 -29.79 -21.53 -13.07
N GLU A 294 -28.60 -22.14 -13.19
CA GLU A 294 -27.37 -21.45 -13.61
C GLU A 294 -27.38 -20.95 -15.06
N GLU A 295 -28.46 -21.18 -15.81
CA GLU A 295 -28.65 -20.52 -17.11
C GLU A 295 -28.96 -19.01 -16.94
N THR A 296 -27.91 -18.21 -17.11
CA THR A 296 -27.92 -16.94 -17.88
C THR A 296 -28.35 -15.62 -17.21
N ILE A 297 -27.97 -15.33 -15.95
CA ILE A 297 -28.04 -13.95 -15.46
C ILE A 297 -26.99 -13.09 -16.18
N LYS A 298 -27.42 -12.22 -17.10
CA LYS A 298 -26.56 -11.30 -17.88
C LYS A 298 -27.04 -9.85 -17.73
N PRO A 299 -26.70 -9.19 -16.62
CA PRO A 299 -27.20 -7.85 -16.33
C PRO A 299 -26.56 -6.80 -17.24
N PHE A 300 -25.40 -7.07 -17.83
CA PHE A 300 -24.76 -6.16 -18.78
C PHE A 300 -25.27 -6.43 -20.21
N ILE A 301 -25.79 -5.39 -20.85
CA ILE A 301 -26.12 -5.39 -22.27
C ILE A 301 -25.21 -4.37 -22.95
N LEU A 302 -24.24 -4.86 -23.72
CA LEU A 302 -23.32 -4.01 -24.47
C LEU A 302 -23.84 -3.84 -25.90
N LEU A 303 -24.37 -2.66 -26.20
CA LEU A 303 -24.84 -2.26 -27.52
C LEU A 303 -23.65 -1.75 -28.34
N VAL A 304 -23.31 -2.48 -29.40
CA VAL A 304 -22.27 -2.10 -30.35
C VAL A 304 -22.90 -1.34 -31.50
N VAL A 305 -22.53 -0.07 -31.65
CA VAL A 305 -23.15 0.87 -32.59
C VAL A 305 -22.08 1.53 -33.44
N ASP A 306 -22.26 1.53 -34.76
CA ASP A 306 -21.25 2.08 -35.68
C ASP A 306 -21.32 3.63 -35.74
N LYS A 307 -22.50 4.22 -35.51
CA LYS A 307 -22.73 5.68 -35.54
C LYS A 307 -23.14 6.23 -34.18
N ARG A 308 -22.41 7.25 -33.71
CA ARG A 308 -22.63 7.88 -32.39
C ARG A 308 -24.03 8.44 -32.19
N GLU A 309 -24.61 9.03 -33.23
CA GLU A 309 -25.96 9.62 -33.21
C GLU A 309 -27.09 8.60 -33.02
N GLU A 310 -26.79 7.31 -33.16
CA GLU A 310 -27.74 6.21 -33.09
C GLU A 310 -27.65 5.42 -31.78
N GLY A 311 -26.58 5.65 -31.00
CA GLY A 311 -26.30 4.93 -29.76
C GLY A 311 -27.43 4.99 -28.73
N LEU A 312 -27.79 6.22 -28.33
CA LEU A 312 -28.88 6.45 -27.38
C LEU A 312 -30.27 6.11 -27.96
N LYS A 313 -30.46 6.23 -29.28
CA LYS A 313 -31.71 5.82 -29.94
C LYS A 313 -31.90 4.30 -29.84
N ALA A 314 -30.85 3.52 -30.09
CA ALA A 314 -30.88 2.07 -29.96
C ALA A 314 -31.15 1.63 -28.52
N ALA A 315 -30.51 2.28 -27.53
CA ALA A 315 -30.79 2.03 -26.12
C ALA A 315 -32.26 2.33 -25.77
N ASN A 316 -32.79 3.48 -26.19
CA ASN A 316 -34.19 3.86 -25.95
C ASN A 316 -35.18 2.87 -26.59
N ASN A 317 -34.91 2.39 -27.80
CA ASN A 317 -35.75 1.38 -28.46
C ASN A 317 -35.79 0.06 -27.67
N LEU A 318 -34.67 -0.35 -27.08
CA LEU A 318 -34.61 -1.54 -26.22
C LEU A 318 -35.39 -1.34 -24.91
N LEU A 319 -35.30 -0.15 -24.32
CA LEU A 319 -35.99 0.22 -23.09
C LEU A 319 -37.51 0.29 -23.27
N GLN A 320 -37.99 0.84 -24.39
CA GLN A 320 -39.42 0.88 -24.73
C GLN A 320 -40.01 -0.52 -24.83
N LYS A 321 -39.30 -1.47 -25.45
CA LYS A 321 -39.73 -2.88 -25.54
C LYS A 321 -39.81 -3.57 -24.17
N THR A 322 -39.01 -3.15 -23.20
CA THR A 322 -38.93 -3.76 -21.87
C THR A 322 -39.78 -3.05 -20.81
N ASN A 323 -40.38 -1.90 -21.17
CA ASN A 323 -41.12 -1.00 -20.29
C ASN A 323 -40.30 -0.60 -19.05
N ALA A 324 -39.03 -0.25 -19.28
CA ALA A 324 -38.05 0.11 -18.25
C ALA A 324 -37.86 1.63 -18.18
N ASN A 325 -37.61 2.16 -16.97
CA ASN A 325 -37.34 3.57 -16.72
C ASN A 325 -35.82 3.83 -16.79
N PRO A 326 -35.31 4.57 -17.79
CA PRO A 326 -33.87 4.75 -17.90
C PRO A 326 -33.35 5.86 -16.98
N VAL A 327 -32.21 5.59 -16.35
CA VAL A 327 -31.30 6.61 -15.82
C VAL A 327 -30.10 6.66 -16.74
N ILE A 328 -29.93 7.79 -17.43
CA ILE A 328 -28.91 7.94 -18.47
C ILE A 328 -27.72 8.71 -17.91
N THR A 329 -26.52 8.17 -18.10
CA THR A 329 -25.25 8.81 -17.82
C THR A 329 -24.27 8.62 -18.99
N SER A 330 -23.14 9.32 -18.96
CA SER A 330 -22.09 9.23 -19.97
C SER A 330 -20.79 8.77 -19.32
N GLY A 331 -20.12 7.83 -19.98
CA GLY A 331 -18.83 7.30 -19.59
C GLY A 331 -17.71 8.32 -19.79
N HIS A 332 -16.84 8.37 -18.77
CA HIS A 332 -15.66 9.21 -18.74
C HIS A 332 -14.49 8.40 -18.15
N PRO A 333 -13.23 8.70 -18.48
CA PRO A 333 -12.07 8.07 -17.83
C PRO A 333 -12.05 8.19 -16.29
N ASP A 334 -12.70 9.23 -15.75
CA ASP A 334 -12.83 9.45 -14.30
C ASP A 334 -14.10 8.81 -13.71
N PHE A 335 -14.74 7.88 -14.42
CA PHE A 335 -15.90 7.16 -13.92
C PHE A 335 -15.43 6.16 -12.86
N THR A 336 -15.90 6.32 -11.63
CA THR A 336 -15.38 5.56 -10.47
C THR A 336 -16.43 4.64 -9.85
N GLU A 337 -15.95 3.72 -9.02
CA GLU A 337 -16.77 2.87 -8.16
C GLU A 337 -17.71 3.68 -7.24
N ASP A 338 -17.27 4.85 -6.75
CA ASP A 338 -18.13 5.76 -5.96
C ASP A 338 -19.41 6.15 -6.71
N MET A 339 -19.34 6.30 -8.04
CA MET A 339 -20.51 6.62 -8.86
C MET A 339 -21.49 5.45 -8.95
N LEU A 340 -21.01 4.21 -8.84
CA LEU A 340 -21.82 2.99 -8.95
C LEU A 340 -22.37 2.53 -7.60
N TYR A 341 -21.54 2.56 -6.56
CA TYR A 341 -21.89 1.99 -5.25
C TYR A 341 -22.19 3.05 -4.19
N GLY A 342 -21.68 4.26 -4.36
CA GLY A 342 -21.93 5.39 -3.46
C GLY A 342 -20.75 5.72 -2.55
N LYS A 343 -20.79 6.92 -1.95
CA LYS A 343 -19.73 7.43 -1.07
C LYS A 343 -20.26 8.35 0.01
N TYR A 344 -19.46 8.55 1.05
CA TYR A 344 -19.68 9.61 2.03
C TYR A 344 -19.32 10.98 1.44
N LEU A 345 -20.24 11.93 1.61
CA LEU A 345 -20.08 13.32 1.24
C LEU A 345 -20.32 14.20 2.47
N PRO A 346 -19.54 15.27 2.67
CA PRO A 346 -19.85 16.26 3.69
C PRO A 346 -21.09 17.06 3.29
N ASN A 347 -21.98 17.32 4.23
CA ASN A 347 -23.05 18.29 4.07
C ASN A 347 -22.56 19.71 4.43
N GLU A 348 -23.47 20.70 4.36
CA GLU A 348 -23.18 22.11 4.67
C GLU A 348 -22.69 22.34 6.12
N THR A 349 -22.98 21.41 7.03
CA THR A 349 -22.54 21.46 8.44
C THR A 349 -21.26 20.65 8.70
N GLY A 350 -20.65 20.06 7.67
CA GLY A 350 -19.45 19.22 7.77
C GLY A 350 -19.72 17.78 8.24
N ALA A 351 -20.98 17.40 8.48
CA ALA A 351 -21.35 16.04 8.80
C ALA A 351 -21.38 15.17 7.53
N LEU A 352 -20.90 13.94 7.64
CA LEU A 352 -20.87 13.00 6.53
C LEU A 352 -22.24 12.36 6.32
N TYR A 353 -22.77 12.40 5.10
CA TYR A 353 -23.93 11.62 4.68
C TYR A 353 -23.54 10.68 3.56
N TYR A 354 -24.12 9.48 3.55
CA TYR A 354 -23.87 8.52 2.48
C TYR A 354 -24.79 8.81 1.30
N ARG A 355 -24.19 9.05 0.13
CA ARG A 355 -24.91 9.18 -1.15
C ARG A 355 -24.78 7.87 -1.90
N GLU A 356 -25.92 7.22 -2.19
CA GLU A 356 -25.94 6.02 -3.02
C GLU A 356 -25.49 6.30 -4.46
N GLY A 357 -24.86 5.29 -5.07
CA GLY A 357 -24.45 5.30 -6.47
C GLY A 357 -25.51 4.68 -7.36
N PHE A 358 -25.27 4.64 -8.67
CA PHE A 358 -26.25 4.18 -9.64
C PHE A 358 -26.74 2.73 -9.39
N ILE A 359 -25.84 1.80 -9.07
CA ILE A 359 -26.22 0.39 -8.85
C ILE A 359 -26.97 0.25 -7.53
N THR A 360 -26.40 0.78 -6.44
CA THR A 360 -27.01 0.69 -5.11
C THR A 360 -28.35 1.42 -5.02
N GLN A 361 -28.53 2.49 -5.80
CA GLN A 361 -29.79 3.23 -5.85
C GLN A 361 -30.85 2.60 -6.77
N LEU A 362 -30.45 2.06 -7.93
CA LEU A 362 -31.41 1.65 -8.97
C LEU A 362 -31.75 0.17 -8.93
N MET A 363 -30.79 -0.71 -8.65
CA MET A 363 -31.02 -2.16 -8.66
C MET A 363 -32.04 -2.63 -7.62
N PRO A 364 -32.02 -2.14 -6.36
CA PRO A 364 -32.95 -2.63 -5.34
C PRO A 364 -34.40 -2.17 -5.55
N LYS A 365 -34.65 -1.24 -6.47
CA LYS A 365 -36.00 -0.73 -6.69
C LYS A 365 -36.87 -1.79 -7.37
N ASN A 366 -38.14 -1.79 -7.00
CA ASN A 366 -39.16 -2.62 -7.63
C ASN A 366 -39.62 -2.08 -8.98
N ASP A 367 -39.30 -0.82 -9.31
CA ASP A 367 -39.49 -0.29 -10.65
C ASP A 367 -38.42 -0.87 -11.59
N LYS A 368 -38.76 -1.05 -12.86
CA LYS A 368 -37.81 -1.53 -13.89
C LYS A 368 -36.81 -0.42 -14.25
N SER A 369 -36.14 0.18 -13.27
CA SER A 369 -35.17 1.25 -13.49
C SER A 369 -33.90 0.68 -14.09
N TYR A 370 -33.51 1.05 -15.31
CA TYR A 370 -32.27 0.57 -15.93
C TYR A 370 -31.22 1.67 -15.96
N LEU A 371 -29.94 1.30 -15.84
CA LEU A 371 -28.83 2.23 -16.01
C LEU A 371 -28.37 2.22 -17.46
N VAL A 372 -28.38 3.36 -18.14
CA VAL A 372 -27.84 3.52 -19.49
C VAL A 372 -26.56 4.33 -19.40
N ILE A 373 -25.47 3.81 -19.97
CA ILE A 373 -24.17 4.45 -19.98
C ILE A 373 -23.74 4.63 -21.44
N ASP A 374 -23.79 5.87 -21.92
CA ASP A 374 -23.23 6.23 -23.22
C ASP A 374 -21.70 6.27 -23.17
N ASN A 375 -21.01 6.09 -24.29
CA ASN A 375 -19.53 6.06 -24.36
C ASN A 375 -18.91 5.06 -23.38
N PHE A 376 -19.50 3.87 -23.26
CA PHE A 376 -19.06 2.83 -22.33
C PHE A 376 -17.60 2.44 -22.53
N ASN A 377 -17.10 2.54 -23.76
CA ASN A 377 -15.70 2.30 -24.11
C ASN A 377 -14.70 3.21 -23.38
N ARG A 378 -15.15 4.30 -22.77
CA ARG A 378 -14.32 5.24 -22.00
C ARG A 378 -14.22 4.89 -20.51
N ILE A 379 -14.95 3.88 -20.05
CA ILE A 379 -14.95 3.40 -18.67
C ILE A 379 -14.04 2.18 -18.58
N ASP A 380 -13.29 2.09 -17.48
CA ASP A 380 -12.62 0.86 -17.09
C ASP A 380 -13.66 -0.11 -16.48
N PRO A 381 -13.95 -1.28 -17.10
CA PRO A 381 -14.94 -2.20 -16.57
C PRO A 381 -14.63 -2.76 -15.19
N ASP A 382 -13.39 -2.66 -14.72
CA ASP A 382 -12.99 -3.13 -13.39
C ASP A 382 -13.80 -2.40 -12.29
N VAL A 383 -14.36 -1.21 -12.56
CA VAL A 383 -15.30 -0.53 -11.63
C VAL A 383 -16.58 -1.34 -11.34
N PHE A 384 -16.91 -2.31 -12.18
CA PHE A 384 -18.07 -3.20 -11.99
C PHE A 384 -17.74 -4.46 -11.19
N GLN A 385 -16.49 -4.65 -10.76
CA GLN A 385 -16.02 -5.89 -10.14
C GLN A 385 -16.84 -6.27 -8.89
N THR A 386 -17.17 -5.29 -8.05
CA THR A 386 -18.01 -5.52 -6.86
C THR A 386 -19.37 -6.10 -7.20
N TYR A 387 -20.02 -5.57 -8.25
CA TYR A 387 -21.28 -6.15 -8.70
C TYR A 387 -21.09 -7.55 -9.28
N ILE A 388 -20.00 -7.78 -10.04
CA ILE A 388 -19.66 -9.09 -10.58
C ILE A 388 -19.42 -10.13 -9.47
N ASN A 389 -18.77 -9.75 -8.38
CA ASN A 389 -18.57 -10.62 -7.22
C ASN A 389 -19.91 -11.02 -6.59
N VAL A 390 -20.85 -10.06 -6.47
CA VAL A 390 -22.22 -10.38 -6.03
C VAL A 390 -22.91 -11.35 -7.00
N LEU A 391 -22.75 -11.17 -8.32
CA LEU A 391 -23.30 -12.09 -9.33
C LEU A 391 -22.74 -13.51 -9.18
N GLU A 392 -21.45 -13.63 -8.86
CA GLU A 392 -20.75 -14.89 -8.59
C GLU A 392 -21.14 -15.57 -7.27
N GLY A 393 -22.00 -14.93 -6.48
CA GLY A 393 -22.51 -15.47 -5.23
C GLY A 393 -21.65 -15.13 -4.02
N TYR A 394 -20.71 -14.19 -4.16
CA TYR A 394 -19.99 -13.66 -3.00
C TYR A 394 -20.84 -12.66 -2.22
N GLU A 395 -20.64 -12.62 -0.91
CA GLU A 395 -21.09 -11.51 -0.08
C GLU A 395 -19.99 -10.42 -0.05
N VAL A 396 -20.38 -9.19 -0.37
CA VAL A 396 -19.47 -8.05 -0.45
C VAL A 396 -19.82 -7.03 0.63
N THR A 397 -18.81 -6.55 1.35
CA THR A 397 -18.97 -5.47 2.32
C THR A 397 -18.80 -4.12 1.62
N LEU A 398 -19.80 -3.26 1.73
CA LEU A 398 -19.79 -1.91 1.19
C LEU A 398 -19.36 -0.90 2.28
N PRO A 399 -18.66 0.18 1.90
CA PRO A 399 -18.22 1.24 2.81
C PRO A 399 -19.38 2.16 3.22
N ARG A 400 -20.44 1.56 3.77
CA ARG A 400 -21.65 2.19 4.28
C ARG A 400 -21.98 1.56 5.63
N TYR A 401 -22.22 2.38 6.64
CA TYR A 401 -22.68 1.91 7.94
C TYR A 401 -24.22 1.85 7.98
N ASN A 402 -24.74 0.77 8.56
CA ASN A 402 -26.15 0.64 8.89
C ASN A 402 -26.48 1.42 10.19
N LYS A 403 -27.73 1.38 10.65
CA LYS A 403 -28.17 2.09 11.86
C LYS A 403 -27.48 1.61 13.14
N ASP A 404 -26.96 0.39 13.13
CA ASP A 404 -26.29 -0.25 14.27
C ASP A 404 -24.77 -0.03 14.26
N GLY A 405 -24.25 0.75 13.29
CA GLY A 405 -22.80 1.01 13.16
C GLY A 405 -22.01 -0.12 12.51
N ASN A 406 -22.68 -1.12 11.93
CA ASN A 406 -22.04 -2.21 11.19
C ASN A 406 -21.95 -1.87 9.70
N MET A 407 -20.89 -2.31 9.04
CA MET A 407 -20.79 -2.18 7.59
C MET A 407 -21.86 -2.99 6.88
N VAL A 408 -22.40 -2.41 5.81
CA VAL A 408 -23.45 -3.00 5.00
C VAL A 408 -22.90 -4.14 4.17
N LYS A 409 -23.55 -5.29 4.23
CA LYS A 409 -23.26 -6.46 3.41
C LYS A 409 -24.24 -6.55 2.25
N TRP A 410 -23.73 -6.91 1.08
CA TRP A 410 -24.49 -7.08 -0.14
C TRP A 410 -24.21 -8.45 -0.76
N SER A 411 -25.26 -9.22 -1.00
CA SER A 411 -25.20 -10.52 -1.66
C SER A 411 -26.49 -10.76 -2.46
N ARG A 412 -26.60 -11.95 -3.07
CA ARG A 412 -27.82 -12.41 -3.76
C ARG A 412 -28.93 -12.85 -2.80
N ASN A 413 -28.65 -12.90 -1.50
CA ASN A 413 -29.61 -13.38 -0.50
C ASN A 413 -30.77 -12.39 -0.34
N LYS A 414 -31.98 -12.91 -0.07
CA LYS A 414 -33.17 -12.08 0.14
C LYS A 414 -33.04 -11.13 1.33
N ASP A 415 -32.26 -11.51 2.33
CA ASP A 415 -32.02 -10.74 3.56
C ASP A 415 -30.79 -9.81 3.46
N SER A 416 -30.16 -9.72 2.27
CA SER A 416 -29.10 -8.77 1.99
C SER A 416 -29.62 -7.33 2.13
N PHE A 417 -28.77 -6.41 2.59
CA PHE A 417 -29.15 -5.01 2.80
C PHE A 417 -29.65 -4.34 1.51
N TYR A 418 -28.96 -4.57 0.40
CA TYR A 418 -29.44 -4.23 -0.93
C TYR A 418 -30.08 -5.47 -1.55
N HIS A 419 -31.36 -5.35 -1.91
CA HIS A 419 -32.09 -6.41 -2.58
C HIS A 419 -31.51 -6.66 -3.98
N PHE A 420 -31.04 -7.89 -4.23
CA PHE A 420 -30.56 -8.29 -5.55
C PHE A 420 -31.74 -8.57 -6.49
N ASN A 421 -31.88 -7.74 -7.53
CA ASN A 421 -32.91 -7.90 -8.55
C ASN A 421 -32.31 -8.54 -9.82
N PRO A 422 -32.56 -9.83 -10.11
CA PRO A 422 -32.00 -10.51 -11.29
C PRO A 422 -32.52 -9.97 -12.63
N ASN A 423 -33.61 -9.19 -12.62
CA ASN A 423 -34.19 -8.58 -13.82
C ASN A 423 -33.64 -7.16 -14.08
N TRP A 424 -32.75 -6.66 -13.24
CA TRP A 424 -32.14 -5.34 -13.39
C TRP A 424 -30.97 -5.38 -14.38
N HIS A 425 -30.86 -4.36 -15.24
CA HIS A 425 -29.86 -4.33 -16.32
C HIS A 425 -29.11 -2.99 -16.41
N ILE A 426 -27.86 -3.09 -16.85
CA ILE A 426 -26.98 -1.99 -17.26
C ILE A 426 -26.82 -2.08 -18.77
N ILE A 427 -27.21 -1.03 -19.48
CA ILE A 427 -27.04 -0.89 -20.93
C ILE A 427 -25.81 -0.02 -21.19
N GLY A 428 -24.73 -0.61 -21.66
CA GLY A 428 -23.55 0.10 -22.14
C GLY A 428 -23.65 0.34 -23.63
N VAL A 429 -23.58 1.59 -24.08
CA VAL A 429 -23.46 1.92 -25.51
C VAL A 429 -21.98 2.11 -25.83
N THR A 430 -21.46 1.29 -26.74
CA THR A 430 -20.07 1.33 -27.20
C THR A 430 -19.98 1.53 -28.69
N TYR A 431 -18.92 2.22 -29.10
CA TYR A 431 -18.58 2.52 -30.49
C TYR A 431 -17.33 1.76 -30.96
N GLU A 432 -16.89 0.77 -30.17
CA GLU A 432 -15.76 -0.11 -30.49
C GLU A 432 -16.18 -1.26 -31.40
N ARG A 433 -15.23 -1.80 -32.17
CA ARG A 433 -15.51 -2.95 -33.04
C ARG A 433 -15.64 -4.23 -32.19
N LEU A 434 -16.45 -5.17 -32.66
CA LEU A 434 -16.71 -6.44 -31.97
C LEU A 434 -15.43 -7.22 -31.62
N GLU A 435 -14.42 -7.17 -32.49
CA GLU A 435 -13.12 -7.82 -32.32
C GLU A 435 -12.33 -7.21 -31.15
N ASP A 436 -12.35 -5.87 -31.06
CA ASP A 436 -11.65 -5.12 -30.02
C ASP A 436 -12.27 -5.37 -28.64
N ILE A 437 -13.60 -5.54 -28.58
CA ILE A 437 -14.36 -5.83 -27.34
C ILE A 437 -13.90 -7.13 -26.68
N LYS A 438 -13.65 -8.20 -27.46
CA LYS A 438 -13.23 -9.50 -26.93
C LYS A 438 -11.78 -9.50 -26.41
N LEU A 439 -10.95 -8.61 -26.93
CA LEU A 439 -9.56 -8.45 -26.49
C LEU A 439 -9.44 -7.50 -25.29
N LYS A 440 -10.29 -6.47 -25.25
CA LYS A 440 -10.25 -5.41 -24.24
C LYS A 440 -10.86 -5.82 -22.90
N TYR A 441 -11.95 -6.59 -22.92
CA TYR A 441 -12.71 -6.91 -21.71
C TYR A 441 -12.38 -8.30 -21.16
N SER A 442 -12.34 -8.42 -19.83
CA SER A 442 -12.00 -9.67 -19.15
C SER A 442 -13.03 -10.77 -19.43
N ALA A 443 -12.59 -12.03 -19.42
CA ALA A 443 -13.49 -13.17 -19.57
C ALA A 443 -14.59 -13.19 -18.50
N GLN A 444 -14.29 -12.71 -17.30
CA GLN A 444 -15.23 -12.59 -16.17
C GLN A 444 -16.33 -11.56 -16.45
N PHE A 445 -15.97 -10.37 -16.95
CA PHE A 445 -16.97 -9.37 -17.37
C PHE A 445 -17.82 -9.89 -18.54
N LEU A 446 -17.17 -10.50 -19.53
CA LEU A 446 -17.85 -11.04 -20.72
C LEU A 446 -18.82 -12.19 -20.39
N LYS A 447 -18.55 -12.99 -19.35
CA LYS A 447 -19.46 -14.03 -18.84
C LYS A 447 -20.85 -13.46 -18.50
N TYR A 448 -20.89 -12.29 -17.87
CA TYR A 448 -22.11 -11.60 -17.45
C TYR A 448 -22.64 -10.58 -18.47
N THR A 449 -22.02 -10.53 -19.65
CA THR A 449 -22.35 -9.56 -20.69
C THR A 449 -23.03 -10.21 -21.89
N ARG A 450 -24.10 -9.57 -22.35
CA ARG A 450 -24.72 -9.83 -23.65
C ARG A 450 -24.27 -8.74 -24.63
N ILE A 451 -23.48 -9.14 -25.63
CA ILE A 451 -23.07 -8.24 -26.72
C ILE A 451 -24.16 -8.28 -27.80
N VAL A 452 -24.66 -7.11 -28.18
CA VAL A 452 -25.68 -6.94 -29.22
C VAL A 452 -25.17 -5.94 -30.25
N LYS A 453 -24.96 -6.39 -31.49
CA LYS A 453 -24.69 -5.48 -32.60
C LYS A 453 -26.02 -4.89 -33.07
N VAL A 454 -26.07 -3.56 -33.17
CA VAL A 454 -27.24 -2.87 -33.74
C VAL A 454 -27.10 -2.91 -35.27
N ASN A 455 -28.03 -3.60 -35.94
CA ASN A 455 -28.07 -3.62 -37.41
C ASN A 455 -28.66 -2.31 -37.92
N HIS A 456 -28.04 -1.75 -38.94
CA HIS A 456 -28.55 -0.62 -39.70
C HIS A 456 -29.23 -1.18 -40.95
N ASP A 457 -30.57 -1.19 -40.97
CA ASP A 457 -31.35 -1.29 -42.21
C ASP A 457 -31.67 0.11 -42.73
#